data_AF-A0A7K1XXV9-F1
#
_entry.id   AF-A0A7K1XXV9-F1
#
_cell.length_a   1.000
_cell.length_b   1.000
_cell.length_c   1.000
_cell.angle_alpha   90.00
_cell.angle_beta   90.00
_cell.angle_gamma   90.00
#
_symmetry.space_group_name_H-M   'P 1'
#
loop_
_entity.id
_entity.type
_entity.pdbx_description
1 polymer ?
#
loop_
_entity_poly.entity_id
_entity_poly.type
_entity_poly.pdbx_seq_one_letter_code
_entity_poly.pdbx_strand_id
1 'polypeptide(L)'
;MNTIPFFDKTAGISGSGLFRTCTFSIMLCFFIMGCDKTLDAPEPAPLETGTFSASKTAVEVDLTKPTAEAVKFTWTAVPNSLVRYSLILSSGTKTDTTVIAQNALTKSYTNAELNAILVTKLGLAANTEKDIQAVVKAKVSINDKTALSNALTVKVIPK
;
A
#
# COMPACT_ATOMS: atom_id res chain seq x y z
N MET A 1 -50.45 -44.04 10.26
CA MET A 1 -50.51 -43.74 11.70
C MET A 1 -50.72 -42.23 11.84
N ASN A 2 -51.93 -41.73 11.57
CA ASN A 2 -53.07 -41.51 12.47
C ASN A 2 -52.89 -40.38 13.52
N THR A 3 -53.68 -39.31 13.28
CA THR A 3 -54.41 -38.40 14.19
C THR A 3 -53.70 -37.29 14.99
N ILE A 4 -53.98 -36.04 14.57
CA ILE A 4 -54.24 -34.81 15.37
C ILE A 4 -55.58 -34.98 16.16
N PRO A 5 -56.08 -34.09 17.08
CA PRO A 5 -55.54 -32.90 17.79
C PRO A 5 -55.95 -32.80 19.30
N PHE A 6 -55.74 -31.61 19.91
CA PHE A 6 -56.73 -30.89 20.76
C PHE A 6 -56.61 -30.90 22.31
N PHE A 7 -56.63 -29.66 22.86
CA PHE A 7 -57.19 -29.12 24.12
C PHE A 7 -56.65 -29.49 25.52
N ASP A 8 -56.25 -28.41 26.22
CA ASP A 8 -56.77 -27.88 27.50
C ASP A 8 -57.10 -28.89 28.63
N LYS A 9 -56.47 -28.72 29.81
CA LYS A 9 -57.17 -28.36 31.07
C LYS A 9 -56.26 -28.43 32.30
N THR A 10 -56.31 -27.33 33.02
CA THR A 10 -55.92 -27.07 34.41
C THR A 10 -55.98 -28.24 35.40
N ALA A 11 -54.99 -28.33 36.29
CA ALA A 11 -55.22 -28.61 37.71
C ALA A 11 -53.98 -28.24 38.54
N GLY A 12 -54.15 -27.30 39.47
CA GLY A 12 -53.17 -27.02 40.52
C GLY A 12 -53.23 -28.04 41.66
N ILE A 13 -52.09 -28.28 42.29
CA ILE A 13 -51.92 -28.90 43.61
C ILE A 13 -50.72 -28.15 44.22
N SER A 14 -50.95 -27.10 45.01
CA SER A 14 -51.05 -27.13 46.48
C SER A 14 -49.89 -27.89 47.15
N GLY A 15 -49.01 -27.17 47.85
CA GLY A 15 -47.96 -27.82 48.64
C GLY A 15 -46.87 -26.87 49.08
N SER A 16 -47.13 -26.12 50.14
CA SER A 16 -46.16 -25.39 50.95
C SER A 16 -44.99 -26.26 51.41
N GLY A 17 -43.77 -25.74 51.35
CA GLY A 17 -42.61 -26.39 51.97
C GLY A 17 -41.32 -25.59 51.79
N LEU A 18 -40.88 -24.95 52.87
CA LEU A 18 -39.58 -24.29 53.06
C LEU A 18 -38.43 -25.07 52.41
N PHE A 19 -37.58 -24.40 51.62
CA PHE A 19 -36.14 -24.68 51.58
C PHE A 19 -35.46 -23.58 50.76
N ARG A 20 -34.58 -22.79 51.39
CA ARG A 20 -33.27 -22.36 50.84
C ARG A 20 -32.69 -21.20 51.66
N THR A 21 -31.91 -21.59 52.65
CA THR A 21 -30.64 -20.95 53.00
C THR A 21 -29.84 -20.65 51.72
N CYS A 22 -29.68 -19.37 51.38
CA CYS A 22 -28.74 -18.89 50.37
C CYS A 22 -27.88 -17.79 51.00
N THR A 23 -27.02 -18.19 51.93
CA THR A 23 -25.86 -17.40 52.35
C THR A 23 -24.65 -18.08 51.75
N PHE A 24 -24.28 -17.77 50.52
CA PHE A 24 -22.92 -18.00 50.02
C PHE A 24 -22.70 -17.21 48.73
N SER A 25 -21.67 -16.36 48.77
CA SER A 25 -20.86 -15.89 47.64
C SER A 25 -21.57 -15.28 46.43
N ILE A 26 -21.44 -13.97 46.27
CA ILE A 26 -20.82 -13.30 45.10
C ILE A 26 -20.36 -11.92 45.59
N MET A 27 -19.21 -11.89 46.26
CA MET A 27 -18.40 -10.68 46.47
C MET A 27 -17.21 -10.79 45.52
N LEU A 28 -17.45 -10.52 44.23
CA LEU A 28 -16.39 -10.33 43.22
C LEU A 28 -16.90 -9.43 42.09
N CYS A 29 -17.34 -8.22 42.42
CA CYS A 29 -17.44 -7.12 41.47
C CYS A 29 -16.18 -6.26 41.58
N PHE A 30 -15.01 -6.85 41.35
CA PHE A 30 -13.79 -6.09 41.10
C PHE A 30 -13.73 -5.76 39.61
N PHE A 31 -14.27 -4.59 39.28
CA PHE A 31 -13.75 -3.65 38.28
C PHE A 31 -12.74 -4.23 37.29
N ILE A 32 -13.25 -4.88 36.24
CA ILE A 32 -12.56 -4.97 34.95
C ILE A 32 -13.08 -3.82 34.07
N MET A 33 -12.92 -2.58 34.56
CA MET A 33 -12.78 -1.45 33.65
C MET A 33 -11.34 -1.47 33.13
N GLY A 34 -11.03 -2.50 32.32
CA GLY A 34 -9.91 -2.45 31.41
C GLY A 34 -10.24 -1.38 30.39
N CYS A 35 -9.75 -0.17 30.62
CA CYS A 35 -9.72 0.86 29.60
C CYS A 35 -8.68 0.37 28.57
N ASP A 36 -9.15 -0.33 27.54
CA ASP A 36 -8.36 -0.61 26.36
C ASP A 36 -8.05 0.74 25.72
N LYS A 37 -6.97 1.39 26.16
CA LYS A 37 -6.33 2.41 25.36
C LYS A 37 -5.75 1.69 24.17
N THR A 38 -6.56 1.56 23.13
CA THR A 38 -6.09 1.24 21.79
C THR A 38 -5.09 2.35 21.45
N LEU A 39 -3.81 2.02 21.59
CA LEU A 39 -2.75 2.88 21.10
C LEU A 39 -2.90 2.87 19.58
N ASP A 40 -3.48 3.93 19.02
CA ASP A 40 -3.38 4.17 17.58
C ASP A 40 -1.89 4.20 17.25
N ALA A 41 -1.43 3.14 16.58
CA ALA A 41 -0.07 3.07 16.10
C ALA A 41 0.17 4.28 15.20
N PRO A 42 1.34 4.94 15.28
CA PRO A 42 1.63 6.09 14.44
C PRO A 42 1.40 5.72 12.97
N GLU A 43 0.54 6.46 12.29
CA GLU A 43 0.25 6.20 10.89
C GLU A 43 1.53 6.40 10.08
N PRO A 44 1.94 5.41 9.25
CA PRO A 44 3.12 5.58 8.43
C PRO A 44 2.84 6.65 7.36
N ALA A 45 3.66 7.70 7.34
CA ALA A 45 3.61 8.69 6.28
C ALA A 45 4.11 8.04 4.96
N PRO A 46 3.34 8.12 3.86
CA PRO A 46 3.69 7.46 2.60
C PRO A 46 4.94 8.05 1.94
N LEU A 47 5.15 9.35 2.03
CA LEU A 47 6.38 10.04 1.65
C LEU A 47 6.64 11.12 2.69
N GLU A 48 7.76 11.01 3.40
CA GLU A 48 8.38 12.17 4.04
C GLU A 48 8.78 13.14 2.92
N THR A 49 8.89 14.44 3.21
CA THR A 49 9.13 15.57 2.27
C THR A 49 10.47 15.54 1.53
N GLY A 50 11.04 14.36 1.36
CA GLY A 50 12.33 14.06 0.79
C GLY A 50 12.46 14.35 -0.69
N THR A 51 13.69 14.70 -1.08
CA THR A 51 14.09 15.02 -2.45
C THR A 51 13.99 13.78 -3.35
N PHE A 52 13.24 13.89 -4.45
CA PHE A 52 13.34 12.98 -5.59
C PHE A 52 14.28 13.57 -6.64
N SER A 53 15.23 12.76 -7.12
CA SER A 53 16.29 13.16 -8.04
C SER A 53 16.62 12.07 -9.07
N ALA A 54 17.26 12.48 -10.17
CA ALA A 54 17.78 11.60 -11.20
C ALA A 54 19.29 11.84 -11.37
N SER A 55 20.07 10.80 -11.69
CA SER A 55 21.51 10.90 -11.92
C SER A 55 21.86 11.74 -13.15
N LYS A 56 20.94 11.82 -14.11
CA LYS A 56 21.04 12.62 -15.33
C LYS A 56 19.69 13.25 -15.66
N THR A 57 19.70 14.49 -16.11
CA THR A 57 18.51 15.22 -16.61
C THR A 57 18.37 15.14 -18.13
N ALA A 58 19.43 14.71 -18.82
CA ALA A 58 19.45 14.42 -20.25
C ALA A 58 20.10 13.05 -20.48
N VAL A 59 19.43 12.18 -21.24
CA VAL A 59 19.85 10.80 -21.48
C VAL A 59 19.72 10.48 -22.96
N GLU A 60 20.86 10.29 -23.62
CA GLU A 60 20.90 9.64 -24.92
C GLU A 60 21.11 8.13 -24.71
N VAL A 61 20.19 7.32 -25.22
CA VAL A 61 20.30 5.87 -25.12
C VAL A 61 21.48 5.40 -25.99
N ASP A 62 22.33 4.54 -25.44
CA ASP A 62 23.45 3.92 -26.15
C ASP A 62 23.24 2.40 -26.29
N LEU A 63 22.78 1.96 -27.47
CA LEU A 63 22.57 0.54 -27.78
C LEU A 63 23.87 -0.23 -28.05
N THR A 64 25.03 0.45 -28.17
CA THR A 64 26.34 -0.23 -28.22
C THR A 64 26.75 -0.74 -26.84
N LYS A 65 26.17 -0.18 -25.77
CA LYS A 65 26.38 -0.57 -24.37
C LYS A 65 25.03 -0.86 -23.68
N PRO A 66 24.31 -1.91 -24.10
CA PRO A 66 22.92 -2.16 -23.69
C PRO A 66 22.77 -2.39 -22.19
N THR A 67 23.79 -2.94 -21.52
CA THR A 67 23.78 -3.26 -20.08
C THR A 67 24.34 -2.14 -19.20
N ALA A 68 24.91 -1.07 -19.78
CA ALA A 68 25.40 0.06 -19.02
C ALA A 68 24.23 0.87 -18.44
N GLU A 69 24.45 1.51 -17.29
CA GLU A 69 23.46 2.37 -16.66
C GLU A 69 23.16 3.59 -17.54
N ALA A 70 21.91 3.73 -17.94
CA ALA A 70 21.42 4.91 -18.66
C ALA A 70 21.12 6.04 -17.67
N VAL A 71 20.25 5.74 -16.69
CA VAL A 71 19.77 6.68 -15.68
C VAL A 71 19.45 5.95 -14.38
N LYS A 72 19.66 6.65 -13.25
CA LYS A 72 19.32 6.20 -11.91
C LYS A 72 18.45 7.24 -11.21
N PHE A 73 17.30 6.81 -10.74
CA PHE A 73 16.38 7.60 -9.93
C PHE A 73 16.59 7.29 -8.46
N THR A 74 16.62 8.32 -7.61
CA THR A 74 16.84 8.21 -6.16
C THR A 74 15.86 9.12 -5.44
N TRP A 75 15.21 8.59 -4.41
CA TRP A 75 14.36 9.37 -3.49
C TRP A 75 14.80 9.13 -2.05
N THR A 76 14.40 10.02 -1.16
CA THR A 76 14.64 9.89 0.27
C THR A 76 13.33 9.56 0.97
N ALA A 77 13.36 8.53 1.82
CA ALA A 77 12.25 8.15 2.68
C ALA A 77 12.78 7.40 3.90
N VAL A 78 12.00 7.43 4.98
CA VAL A 78 12.29 6.61 6.16
C VAL A 78 11.99 5.15 5.79
N PRO A 79 12.94 4.21 6.00
CA PRO A 79 12.72 2.80 5.73
C PRO A 79 11.49 2.28 6.48
N ASN A 80 10.49 1.83 5.74
CA ASN A 80 9.26 1.31 6.29
C ASN A 80 8.75 0.15 5.44
N SER A 81 8.70 -1.05 6.02
CA SER A 81 8.27 -2.26 5.32
C SER A 81 6.80 -2.23 4.89
N LEU A 82 5.98 -1.38 5.49
CA LEU A 82 4.57 -1.21 5.13
C LEU A 82 4.39 -0.32 3.90
N VAL A 83 5.42 0.43 3.50
CA VAL A 83 5.37 1.33 2.35
C VAL A 83 5.96 0.65 1.12
N ARG A 84 5.20 0.65 0.03
CA ARG A 84 5.62 0.16 -1.29
C ARG A 84 5.82 1.35 -2.23
N TYR A 85 6.88 1.31 -3.03
CA TYR A 85 7.16 2.34 -4.02
C TYR A 85 6.95 1.81 -5.44
N SER A 86 6.46 2.70 -6.29
CA SER A 86 6.43 2.52 -7.74
C SER A 86 7.01 3.76 -8.40
N LEU A 87 7.85 3.56 -9.41
CA LEU A 87 8.31 4.64 -10.27
C LEU A 87 7.41 4.71 -11.50
N ILE A 88 6.84 5.88 -11.74
CA ILE A 88 5.95 6.15 -12.87
C ILE A 88 6.72 7.03 -13.85
N LEU A 89 6.88 6.55 -15.07
CA LEU A 89 7.41 7.32 -16.20
C LEU A 89 6.26 7.66 -17.14
N SER A 90 6.18 8.90 -17.62
CA SER A 90 5.11 9.34 -18.50
C SER A 90 5.58 10.24 -19.63
N SER A 91 4.88 10.16 -20.76
CA SER A 91 5.01 11.10 -21.87
C SER A 91 3.64 11.32 -22.49
N GLY A 92 3.11 12.53 -22.31
CA GLY A 92 1.73 12.84 -22.71
C GLY A 92 0.73 11.93 -21.97
N THR A 93 -0.07 11.17 -22.72
CA THR A 93 -1.09 10.27 -22.17
C THR A 93 -0.57 8.86 -21.86
N LYS A 94 0.65 8.52 -22.29
CA LYS A 94 1.23 7.19 -22.10
C LYS A 94 2.05 7.16 -20.82
N THR A 95 1.93 6.05 -20.08
CA THR A 95 2.62 5.86 -18.81
C THR A 95 3.17 4.44 -18.71
N ASP A 96 4.30 4.30 -18.04
CA ASP A 96 4.86 3.04 -17.57
C ASP A 96 4.99 3.11 -16.04
N THR A 97 4.62 2.03 -15.35
CA THR A 97 4.74 1.94 -13.90
C THR A 97 5.63 0.76 -13.56
N THR A 98 6.79 1.05 -12.99
CA THR A 98 7.71 0.05 -12.49
C THR A 98 7.55 -0.10 -10.98
N VAL A 99 7.20 -1.30 -10.51
CA VAL A 99 7.18 -1.61 -9.08
C VAL A 99 8.61 -1.73 -8.56
N ILE A 100 8.88 -1.09 -7.42
CA ILE A 100 10.20 -1.09 -6.79
C ILE A 100 10.26 -2.17 -5.71
N ALA A 101 11.42 -2.83 -5.59
CA ALA A 101 11.67 -3.79 -4.54
C ALA A 101 11.47 -3.13 -3.16
N GLN A 102 10.97 -3.91 -2.19
CA GLN A 102 10.73 -3.41 -0.84
C GLN A 102 12.02 -2.86 -0.23
N ASN A 103 11.92 -1.74 0.49
CA ASN A 103 13.04 -1.01 1.10
C ASN A 103 14.08 -0.42 0.13
N ALA A 104 13.92 -0.58 -1.19
CA ALA A 104 14.78 0.10 -2.15
C ALA A 104 14.31 1.54 -2.35
N LEU A 105 15.25 2.48 -2.25
CA LEU A 105 15.02 3.93 -2.45
C LEU A 105 15.66 4.43 -3.77
N THR A 106 16.02 3.50 -4.63
CA THR A 106 16.66 3.77 -5.91
C THR A 106 16.14 2.84 -6.99
N LYS A 107 16.10 3.33 -8.22
CA LYS A 107 15.88 2.52 -9.42
C LYS A 107 16.81 2.95 -10.54
N SER A 108 17.68 2.04 -10.97
CA SER A 108 18.48 2.20 -12.18
C SER A 108 17.81 1.52 -13.37
N TYR A 109 17.97 2.12 -14.55
CA TYR A 109 17.64 1.51 -15.83
C TYR A 109 18.90 1.39 -16.67
N THR A 110 19.09 0.24 -17.29
CA THR A 110 20.09 0.06 -18.35
C THR A 110 19.65 0.73 -19.65
N ASN A 111 20.56 0.92 -20.59
CA ASN A 111 20.24 1.47 -21.91
C ASN A 111 19.16 0.65 -22.63
N ALA A 112 19.25 -0.69 -22.61
CA ALA A 112 18.26 -1.55 -23.25
C ALA A 112 16.88 -1.46 -22.60
N GLU A 113 16.83 -1.50 -21.26
CA GLU A 113 15.55 -1.42 -20.52
C GLU A 113 14.88 -0.05 -20.72
N LEU A 114 15.65 1.03 -20.60
CA LEU A 114 15.12 2.37 -20.81
C LEU A 114 14.59 2.50 -22.23
N ASN A 115 15.35 2.07 -23.24
CA ASN A 115 14.91 2.15 -24.64
C ASN A 115 13.60 1.40 -24.89
N ALA A 116 13.47 0.18 -24.34
CA ALA A 116 12.24 -0.61 -24.47
C ALA A 116 11.05 0.12 -23.84
N ILE A 117 11.22 0.78 -22.70
CA ILE A 117 10.17 1.59 -22.09
C ILE A 117 9.83 2.80 -22.99
N LEU A 118 10.83 3.56 -23.44
CA LEU A 118 10.64 4.76 -24.25
C LEU A 118 9.92 4.44 -25.57
N VAL A 119 10.37 3.42 -26.30
CA VAL A 119 9.83 3.08 -27.63
C VAL A 119 8.56 2.24 -27.51
N THR A 120 8.56 1.19 -26.70
CA THR A 120 7.45 0.22 -26.69
C THR A 120 6.32 0.63 -25.77
N LYS A 121 6.61 1.21 -24.59
CA LYS A 121 5.58 1.57 -23.60
C LYS A 121 5.09 3.00 -23.78
N LEU A 122 6.04 3.94 -23.93
CA LEU A 122 5.74 5.36 -24.11
C LEU A 122 5.54 5.73 -25.58
N GLY A 123 5.87 4.85 -26.53
CA GLY A 123 5.61 5.06 -27.95
C GLY A 123 6.35 6.26 -28.53
N LEU A 124 7.56 6.55 -28.04
CA LEU A 124 8.39 7.63 -28.54
C LEU A 124 9.07 7.21 -29.84
N ALA A 125 9.20 8.17 -30.76
CA ALA A 125 9.97 7.97 -31.98
C ALA A 125 11.47 7.90 -31.67
N ALA A 126 12.16 6.95 -32.30
CA ALA A 126 13.61 6.84 -32.22
C ALA A 126 14.31 8.10 -32.75
N ASN A 127 15.49 8.40 -32.22
CA ASN A 127 16.39 9.49 -32.61
C ASN A 127 15.77 10.90 -32.52
N THR A 128 14.69 11.06 -31.73
CA THR A 128 14.04 12.34 -31.50
C THR A 128 14.10 12.69 -30.02
N GLU A 129 14.58 13.89 -29.69
CA GLU A 129 14.56 14.39 -28.31
C GLU A 129 13.11 14.55 -27.84
N LYS A 130 12.81 14.00 -26.66
CA LYS A 130 11.52 14.09 -26.00
C LYS A 130 11.71 14.28 -24.50
N ASP A 131 10.74 14.96 -23.89
CA ASP A 131 10.66 15.09 -22.45
C ASP A 131 9.79 13.96 -21.90
N ILE A 132 10.31 13.27 -20.89
CA ILE A 132 9.52 12.37 -20.05
C ILE A 132 9.40 12.96 -18.65
N GLN A 133 8.28 12.71 -17.99
CA GLN A 133 8.12 12.99 -16.57
C GLN A 133 8.31 11.71 -15.77
N ALA A 134 9.01 11.83 -14.64
CA ALA A 134 9.19 10.78 -13.66
C ALA A 134 8.57 11.21 -12.33
N VAL A 135 7.84 10.29 -11.68
CA VAL A 135 7.23 10.49 -10.36
C VAL A 135 7.34 9.20 -9.55
N VAL A 136 7.69 9.30 -8.27
CA VAL A 136 7.60 8.18 -7.35
C VAL A 136 6.24 8.20 -6.66
N LYS A 137 5.53 7.09 -6.73
CA LYS A 137 4.30 6.84 -5.98
C LYS A 137 4.61 5.93 -4.81
N ALA A 138 4.30 6.39 -3.60
CA ALA A 138 4.31 5.56 -2.42
C ALA A 138 2.89 5.10 -2.08
N LYS A 139 2.78 3.87 -1.57
CA LYS A 139 1.53 3.28 -1.10
C LYS A 139 1.76 2.59 0.23
N VAL A 140 1.00 2.98 1.25
CA VAL A 140 0.95 2.28 2.54
C VAL A 140 0.06 1.05 2.40
N SER A 141 0.58 -0.11 2.75
CA SER A 141 -0.09 -1.40 2.52
C SER A 141 -1.29 -1.65 3.45
N ILE A 142 -1.33 -1.01 4.62
CA ILE A 142 -2.35 -1.27 5.66
C ILE A 142 -3.64 -0.47 5.49
N ASN A 143 -3.60 0.68 4.81
CA ASN A 143 -4.74 1.60 4.69
C ASN A 143 -4.86 2.20 3.28
N ASP A 144 -4.10 1.68 2.32
CA ASP A 144 -4.05 2.12 0.92
C ASP A 144 -3.76 3.61 0.71
N LYS A 145 -3.32 4.36 1.73
CA LYS A 145 -2.91 5.76 1.58
C LYS A 145 -1.76 5.87 0.58
N THR A 146 -1.84 6.85 -0.32
CA THR A 146 -0.81 7.09 -1.32
C THR A 146 -0.29 8.51 -1.25
N ALA A 147 0.97 8.70 -1.64
CA ALA A 147 1.55 10.00 -1.91
C ALA A 147 2.41 9.95 -3.17
N LEU A 148 2.59 11.11 -3.79
CA LEU A 148 3.43 11.30 -4.95
C LEU A 148 4.60 12.22 -4.59
N SER A 149 5.76 11.96 -5.16
CA SER A 149 6.89 12.89 -5.11
C SER A 149 6.63 14.12 -5.98
N ASN A 150 7.54 15.09 -5.92
CA ASN A 150 7.67 16.06 -7.00
C ASN A 150 7.90 15.34 -8.35
N ALA A 151 7.41 15.94 -9.44
CA ALA A 151 7.71 15.46 -10.78
C ALA A 151 9.09 15.93 -11.21
N LEU A 152 9.83 15.05 -11.90
CA LEU A 152 11.09 15.38 -12.55
C LEU A 152 10.93 15.25 -14.06
N THR A 153 11.36 16.26 -14.80
CA THR A 153 11.47 16.17 -16.26
C THR A 153 12.85 15.66 -16.63
N VAL A 154 12.92 14.63 -17.45
CA VAL A 154 14.16 14.09 -18.02
C VAL A 154 14.05 14.15 -19.53
N LYS A 155 15.04 14.78 -20.18
CA LYS A 155 15.18 14.77 -21.63
C LYS A 155 15.76 13.44 -22.08
N VAL A 156 15.15 12.81 -23.06
CA VAL A 156 15.58 11.51 -23.57
C VAL A 156 15.66 11.49 -25.09
N ILE A 157 16.65 10.77 -25.62
CA ILE A 157 16.77 10.46 -27.05
C ILE A 157 16.76 8.92 -27.17
N PRO A 158 15.62 8.30 -27.53
CA PRO A 158 15.52 6.86 -27.77
C PRO A 158 16.31 6.45 -29.02
N LYS A 159 16.65 5.16 -29.15
CA LYS A 159 17.37 4.60 -30.30
C LYS A 159 16.60 3.49 -30.99
#